data_AF-A0A969QBK7-F1
#
_entry.id   AF-A0A969QBK7-F1
#
_cell.length_a   1.000
_cell.length_b   1.000
_cell.length_c   1.000
_cell.angle_alpha   90.00
_cell.angle_beta   90.00
_cell.angle_gamma   90.00
#
_symmetry.space_group_name_H-M   'P 1'
#
loop_
_entity.id
_entity.type
_entity.pdbx_description
1 polymer ?
#
loop_
_entity_poly.entity_id
_entity_poly.type
_entity_poly.pdbx_seq_one_letter_code
_entity_poly.pdbx_strand_id
1 'polypeptide(L)'
;MPEAGEAPRLNKPPKDILDLNKQPKYKPEPSQKFYDELPIAYKPEPEKFSGDFFAGNPNPRKPTFKEQIEKLLKAGAIANYNRIVDLIIKTNSLEDLRSVVGDPNMRTLIVDKFRQKPEMATAIMAALLKGSQKWENPTSNNFTSHFWDKKPGFLQYTDSMNCWEMIIYAAFLCGQLTADQVRIFMKKANYGLPNFSGMAMMGYQESLPFYVTLSNSKQPATIRPLQPGQLLFYRTSDRGNPDHVAIALGGGKAVSLWNQPNNIDRIQIINVLALQDSIQVGQPITEVMKGNQWK
;
A
#
# COMPACT_ATOMS: atom_id res chain seq x y z
N MET A 1 7.90 22.38 -44.74
CA MET A 1 8.13 21.05 -44.12
C MET A 1 9.62 20.77 -44.19
N PRO A 2 10.35 20.61 -43.09
CA PRO A 2 11.72 20.13 -43.14
C PRO A 2 11.77 18.60 -43.00
N GLU A 3 12.67 17.99 -43.75
CA GLU A 3 12.93 16.55 -43.85
C GLU A 3 13.59 15.98 -42.59
N ALA A 4 13.31 14.70 -42.32
CA ALA A 4 13.74 13.96 -41.14
C ALA A 4 15.26 13.68 -41.17
N GLY A 5 15.98 14.18 -40.18
CA GLY A 5 17.38 13.80 -39.91
C GLY A 5 17.45 12.43 -39.25
N GLU A 6 18.29 11.55 -39.80
CA GLU A 6 18.61 10.24 -39.24
C GLU A 6 19.26 10.33 -37.85
N ALA A 7 18.81 9.49 -36.91
CA ALA A 7 19.43 9.35 -35.61
C ALA A 7 20.81 8.64 -35.73
N PRO A 8 21.84 9.07 -34.97
CA PRO A 8 23.16 8.47 -35.04
C PRO A 8 23.14 7.03 -34.51
N ARG A 9 23.63 6.08 -35.33
CA ARG A 9 23.83 4.68 -34.94
C ARG A 9 25.04 4.58 -34.01
N LEU A 10 24.82 4.18 -32.76
CA LEU A 10 25.86 3.84 -31.78
C LEU A 10 26.56 2.53 -32.19
N ASN A 11 27.57 2.62 -33.07
CA ASN A 11 28.49 1.54 -33.36
C ASN A 11 29.61 1.51 -32.31
N LYS A 12 29.35 0.89 -31.15
CA LYS A 12 30.33 0.16 -30.33
C LYS A 12 29.63 -0.40 -29.07
N PRO A 13 29.78 -1.70 -28.74
CA PRO A 13 29.36 -2.21 -27.45
C PRO A 13 30.22 -1.59 -26.34
N PRO A 14 29.66 -1.31 -25.14
CA PRO A 14 30.45 -0.85 -24.00
C PRO A 14 31.54 -1.89 -23.68
N LYS A 15 32.77 -1.41 -23.52
CA LYS A 15 33.85 -2.20 -22.93
C LYS A 15 33.48 -2.55 -21.47
N ASP A 16 33.77 -3.77 -21.09
CA ASP A 16 33.70 -4.34 -19.74
C ASP A 16 32.33 -4.68 -19.14
N ILE A 17 31.80 -5.82 -19.62
CA ILE A 17 30.79 -6.62 -18.89
C ILE A 17 31.40 -7.29 -17.64
N LEU A 18 32.73 -7.36 -17.53
CA LEU A 18 33.43 -8.05 -16.42
C LEU A 18 33.46 -7.25 -15.11
N ASP A 19 33.27 -5.93 -15.12
CA ASP A 19 33.28 -5.11 -13.90
C ASP A 19 31.92 -5.04 -13.18
N LEU A 20 30.82 -5.50 -13.81
CA LEU A 20 29.52 -5.62 -13.15
C LEU A 20 29.46 -6.70 -12.06
N ASN A 21 30.39 -7.66 -12.08
CA ASN A 21 30.50 -8.72 -11.07
C ASN A 21 31.29 -8.33 -9.81
N LYS A 22 31.80 -7.10 -9.73
CA LYS A 22 32.48 -6.57 -8.54
C LYS A 22 31.57 -5.75 -7.63
N GLN A 23 30.26 -5.69 -7.87
CA GLN A 23 29.36 -5.01 -6.95
C GLN A 23 29.34 -5.73 -5.59
N PRO A 24 29.46 -5.00 -4.48
CA PRO A 24 29.43 -5.59 -3.15
C PRO A 24 28.10 -6.33 -2.96
N LYS A 25 28.18 -7.62 -2.61
CA LYS A 25 27.01 -8.43 -2.27
C LYS A 25 26.26 -7.74 -1.13
N TYR A 26 25.09 -7.18 -1.45
CA TYR A 26 24.18 -6.61 -0.46
C TYR A 26 23.79 -7.68 0.55
N LYS A 27 24.22 -7.51 1.80
CA LYS A 27 23.70 -8.26 2.94
C LYS A 27 22.57 -7.41 3.53
N PRO A 28 21.30 -7.84 3.48
CA PRO A 28 20.24 -7.13 4.20
C PRO A 28 20.59 -7.12 5.69
N GLU A 29 20.58 -5.95 6.32
CA GLU A 29 20.66 -5.88 7.77
C GLU A 29 19.39 -6.50 8.39
N PRO A 30 19.50 -7.21 9.52
CA PRO A 30 18.33 -7.73 10.23
C PRO A 30 17.44 -6.55 10.62
N SER A 31 16.15 -6.65 10.28
CA SER A 31 15.11 -5.65 10.55
C SER A 31 14.97 -5.26 12.03
N GLN A 32 15.61 -6.00 12.94
CA GLN A 32 15.54 -5.79 14.38
C GLN A 32 16.13 -4.44 14.84
N LYS A 33 17.27 -4.01 14.29
CA LYS A 33 17.94 -2.77 14.74
C LYS A 33 17.10 -1.51 14.53
N PHE A 34 16.27 -1.49 13.49
CA PHE A 34 15.37 -0.37 13.21
C PHE A 34 14.25 -0.23 14.25
N TYR A 35 13.84 -1.33 14.90
CA TYR A 35 12.75 -1.31 15.87
C TYR A 35 13.22 -1.00 17.30
N ASP A 36 14.49 -1.22 17.62
CA ASP A 36 15.07 -0.96 18.93
C ASP A 36 15.28 0.56 19.20
N GLU A 37 15.27 1.39 18.15
CA GLU A 37 15.47 2.86 18.23
C GLU A 37 14.16 3.67 18.42
N LEU A 38 12.99 3.01 18.47
CA LEU A 38 11.73 3.70 18.73
C LEU A 38 11.58 4.02 20.23
N PRO A 39 11.25 5.26 20.62
CA PRO A 39 11.05 5.61 22.02
C PRO A 39 9.90 4.78 22.62
N ILE A 40 10.24 3.99 23.63
CA ILE A 40 9.30 3.14 24.37
C ILE A 40 8.32 4.06 25.12
N ALA A 41 7.09 4.16 24.61
CA ALA A 41 6.03 4.88 25.28
C ALA A 41 5.56 4.11 26.53
N TYR A 42 5.69 4.78 27.69
CA TYR A 42 4.98 4.62 28.96
C TYR A 42 4.73 3.20 29.50
N LYS A 43 5.43 2.84 30.59
CA LYS A 43 5.01 1.77 31.50
C LYS A 43 3.92 2.31 32.44
N PRO A 44 2.65 1.85 32.37
CA PRO A 44 1.71 2.15 33.43
C PRO A 44 2.13 1.41 34.72
N GLU A 45 2.09 2.10 35.87
CA GLU A 45 2.25 1.48 37.17
C GLU A 45 1.07 0.54 37.47
N PRO A 46 1.30 -0.60 38.17
CA PRO A 46 0.23 -1.53 38.50
C PRO A 46 -0.66 -0.95 39.60
N GLU A 47 -1.87 -0.53 39.24
CA GLU A 47 -2.94 -0.26 40.21
C GLU A 47 -3.27 -1.56 40.97
N LYS A 48 -3.08 -1.52 42.29
CA LYS A 48 -3.49 -2.60 43.19
C LYS A 48 -5.01 -2.59 43.32
N PHE A 49 -5.67 -3.52 42.62
CA PHE A 49 -7.09 -3.80 42.86
C PHE A 49 -7.26 -4.48 44.22
N SER A 50 -7.92 -3.79 45.16
CA SER A 50 -8.47 -4.38 46.38
C SER A 50 -9.86 -4.92 46.10
N GLY A 51 -10.04 -6.23 46.10
CA GLY A 51 -11.37 -6.84 46.08
C GLY A 51 -11.36 -8.29 45.61
N ASP A 52 -11.61 -9.20 46.56
CA ASP A 52 -12.11 -10.57 46.47
C ASP A 52 -12.52 -11.09 45.07
N PHE A 53 -11.55 -11.45 44.23
CA PHE A 53 -11.79 -11.95 42.86
C PHE A 53 -11.67 -13.48 42.71
N PHE A 54 -11.51 -14.22 43.82
CA PHE A 54 -11.26 -15.66 43.80
C PHE A 54 -12.54 -16.47 44.09
N ALA A 55 -13.56 -16.38 43.23
CA ALA A 55 -14.65 -17.36 43.23
C ALA A 55 -15.40 -17.37 41.89
N GLY A 56 -14.86 -18.08 40.90
CA GLY A 56 -15.58 -18.39 39.68
C GLY A 56 -14.62 -18.58 38.53
N ASN A 57 -14.63 -19.77 37.92
CA ASN A 57 -13.88 -20.07 36.71
C ASN A 57 -14.30 -19.05 35.64
N PRO A 58 -13.50 -18.00 35.34
CA PRO A 58 -13.98 -16.93 34.49
C PRO A 58 -14.15 -17.51 33.09
N ASN A 59 -15.35 -17.36 32.53
CA ASN A 59 -15.59 -17.71 31.13
C ASN A 59 -14.44 -17.16 30.28
N PRO A 60 -13.85 -17.96 29.38
CA PRO A 60 -12.68 -17.54 28.63
C PRO A 60 -12.99 -16.22 27.92
N ARG A 61 -12.16 -15.20 28.21
CA ARG A 61 -12.28 -13.87 27.61
C ARG A 61 -12.34 -14.01 26.08
N LYS A 62 -13.25 -13.27 25.44
CA LYS A 62 -13.31 -13.21 23.98
C LYS A 62 -12.01 -12.61 23.43
N PRO A 63 -11.39 -13.23 22.40
CA PRO A 63 -10.15 -12.72 21.84
C PRO A 63 -10.39 -11.35 21.19
N THR A 64 -9.46 -10.43 21.40
CA THR A 64 -9.39 -9.12 20.75
C THR A 64 -9.25 -9.25 19.23
N PHE A 65 -9.54 -8.18 18.50
CA PHE A 65 -9.32 -8.15 17.05
C PHE A 65 -7.88 -8.49 16.68
N LYS A 66 -6.92 -7.90 17.39
CA LYS A 66 -5.48 -8.18 17.23
C LYS A 66 -5.14 -9.66 17.44
N GLU A 67 -5.62 -10.27 18.53
CA GLU A 67 -5.40 -11.70 18.81
C GLU A 67 -6.03 -12.61 17.74
N GLN A 68 -7.19 -12.24 17.20
CA GLN A 68 -7.82 -12.97 16.11
C GLN A 68 -6.98 -12.93 14.82
N ILE A 69 -6.48 -11.74 14.44
CA ILE A 69 -5.60 -11.57 13.27
C ILE A 69 -4.29 -12.34 13.48
N GLU A 70 -3.66 -12.19 14.65
CA GLU A 70 -2.43 -12.90 15.02
C GLU A 70 -2.59 -14.42 14.93
N LYS A 71 -3.71 -14.96 15.44
CA LYS A 71 -4.04 -16.39 15.35
C LYS A 71 -4.11 -16.87 13.90
N LEU A 72 -4.78 -16.12 13.02
CA LEU A 72 -4.90 -16.48 11.60
C LEU A 72 -3.55 -16.42 10.87
N LEU A 73 -2.72 -15.41 11.19
CA LEU A 73 -1.37 -15.28 10.64
C LEU A 73 -0.48 -16.48 11.05
N LYS A 74 -0.55 -16.89 12.32
CA LYS A 74 0.22 -18.03 12.84
C LYS A 74 -0.26 -19.38 12.32
N ALA A 75 -1.57 -19.55 12.11
CA ALA A 75 -2.17 -20.78 11.60
C ALA A 75 -1.96 -21.02 10.09
N GLY A 76 -1.37 -20.06 9.37
CA GLY A 76 -1.12 -20.15 7.92
C GLY A 76 -1.69 -18.93 7.20
N ALA A 77 -0.93 -17.85 7.17
CA ALA A 77 -1.39 -16.54 6.69
C ALA A 77 -1.93 -16.56 5.25
N ILE A 78 -1.23 -17.20 4.30
CA ILE A 78 -1.67 -17.25 2.89
C ILE A 78 -3.02 -17.97 2.75
N ALA A 79 -3.21 -19.11 3.43
CA ALA A 79 -4.46 -19.85 3.40
C ALA A 79 -5.60 -19.11 4.10
N ASN A 80 -5.29 -18.27 5.10
CA ASN A 80 -6.27 -17.49 5.85
C ASN A 80 -6.43 -16.05 5.36
N TYR A 81 -5.81 -15.67 4.23
CA TYR A 81 -5.83 -14.29 3.72
C TYR A 81 -7.26 -13.72 3.62
N ASN A 82 -8.18 -14.45 2.98
CA ASN A 82 -9.57 -14.00 2.83
C ASN A 82 -10.26 -13.82 4.19
N ARG A 83 -9.99 -14.70 5.17
CA ARG A 83 -10.55 -14.57 6.53
C ARG A 83 -10.01 -13.35 7.26
N ILE A 84 -8.72 -13.04 7.09
CA ILE A 84 -8.09 -11.84 7.63
C ILE A 84 -8.75 -10.59 7.04
N VAL A 85 -8.89 -10.54 5.72
CA VAL A 85 -9.55 -9.43 5.01
C VAL A 85 -11.02 -9.29 5.45
N ASP A 86 -11.76 -10.39 5.56
CA ASP A 86 -13.15 -10.37 6.01
C ASP A 86 -13.30 -9.84 7.44
N LEU A 87 -12.38 -10.18 8.34
CA LEU A 87 -12.34 -9.60 9.68
C LEU A 87 -12.12 -8.10 9.62
N ILE A 88 -11.15 -7.62 8.84
CA ILE A 88 -10.87 -6.18 8.67
C ILE A 88 -12.09 -5.44 8.08
N ILE A 89 -12.77 -6.04 7.10
CA ILE A 89 -13.97 -5.47 6.48
C ILE A 89 -15.09 -5.31 7.52
N LYS A 90 -15.34 -6.35 8.32
CA LYS A 90 -16.42 -6.38 9.33
C LYS A 90 -16.13 -5.52 10.56
N THR A 91 -14.87 -5.23 10.87
CA THR A 91 -14.49 -4.41 12.03
C THR A 91 -14.82 -2.93 11.80
N ASN A 92 -15.67 -2.34 12.63
CA ASN A 92 -16.00 -0.91 12.58
C ASN A 92 -15.23 -0.06 13.59
N SER A 93 -14.47 -0.69 14.50
CA SER A 93 -13.63 0.02 15.47
C SER A 93 -12.32 0.47 14.84
N LEU A 94 -12.12 1.80 14.76
CA LEU A 94 -10.84 2.36 14.32
C LEU A 94 -9.72 2.02 15.31
N GLU A 95 -10.03 1.90 16.60
CA GLU A 95 -9.05 1.51 17.62
C GLU A 95 -8.53 0.10 17.38
N ASP A 96 -9.42 -0.86 17.06
CA ASP A 96 -9.01 -2.23 16.74
C ASP A 96 -8.07 -2.27 15.53
N LEU A 97 -8.41 -1.56 14.46
CA LEU A 97 -7.58 -1.47 13.26
C LEU A 97 -6.21 -0.84 13.59
N ARG A 98 -6.22 0.30 14.31
CA ARG A 98 -5.03 1.03 14.77
C ARG A 98 -4.16 0.21 15.73
N SER A 99 -4.75 -0.66 16.54
CA SER A 99 -4.01 -1.56 17.44
C SER A 99 -3.16 -2.57 16.69
N VAL A 100 -3.56 -2.94 15.46
CA VAL A 100 -2.81 -3.86 14.60
C VAL A 100 -1.78 -3.11 13.77
N VAL A 101 -2.18 -2.05 13.05
CA VAL A 101 -1.23 -1.29 12.21
C VAL A 101 -0.22 -0.51 13.04
N GLY A 102 -0.59 -0.06 14.24
CA GLY A 102 0.28 0.70 15.15
C GLY A 102 1.31 -0.17 15.88
N ASP A 103 1.06 -1.47 16.05
CA ASP A 103 1.97 -2.38 16.74
C ASP A 103 3.12 -2.86 15.82
N PRO A 104 4.39 -2.54 16.14
CA PRO A 104 5.55 -3.03 15.40
C PRO A 104 5.62 -4.56 15.27
N ASN A 105 5.23 -5.31 16.31
CA ASN A 105 5.28 -6.77 16.29
C ASN A 105 4.25 -7.35 15.30
N MET A 106 3.07 -6.73 15.22
CA MET A 106 2.05 -7.14 14.25
C MET A 106 2.46 -6.81 12.82
N ARG A 107 3.03 -5.61 12.57
CA ARG A 107 3.55 -5.27 11.24
C ARG A 107 4.64 -6.25 10.80
N THR A 108 5.62 -6.52 11.68
CA THR A 108 6.67 -7.51 11.42
C THR A 108 6.08 -8.90 11.16
N LEU A 109 5.11 -9.34 11.97
CA LEU A 109 4.46 -10.63 11.79
C LEU A 109 3.73 -10.72 10.43
N ILE A 110 3.00 -9.68 10.03
CA ILE A 110 2.33 -9.63 8.71
C ILE A 110 3.37 -9.75 7.60
N VAL A 111 4.43 -8.93 7.63
CA VAL A 111 5.49 -8.93 6.61
C VAL A 111 6.17 -10.29 6.53
N ASP A 112 6.51 -10.88 7.67
CA ASP A 112 7.19 -12.18 7.72
C ASP A 112 6.33 -13.32 7.22
N LYS A 113 5.05 -13.35 7.61
CA LYS A 113 4.13 -14.42 7.19
C LYS A 113 3.71 -14.33 5.72
N PHE A 114 3.85 -13.16 5.10
CA PHE A 114 3.60 -12.94 3.67
C PHE A 114 4.89 -12.69 2.88
N ARG A 115 6.08 -13.05 3.40
CA ARG A 115 7.36 -12.81 2.72
C ARG A 115 7.44 -13.40 1.30
N GLN A 116 6.76 -14.53 1.06
CA GLN A 116 6.68 -15.16 -0.27
C GLN A 116 5.64 -14.53 -1.20
N LYS A 117 4.74 -13.70 -0.67
CA LYS A 117 3.65 -12.99 -1.38
C LYS A 117 3.52 -11.56 -0.83
N PRO A 118 4.56 -10.72 -0.98
CA PRO A 118 4.62 -9.41 -0.33
C PRO A 118 3.45 -8.49 -0.73
N GLU A 119 2.87 -8.67 -1.91
CA GLU A 119 1.68 -7.96 -2.38
C GLU A 119 0.45 -8.18 -1.48
N MET A 120 0.31 -9.36 -0.86
CA MET A 120 -0.76 -9.65 0.10
C MET A 120 -0.57 -8.89 1.42
N ALA A 121 0.68 -8.73 1.88
CA ALA A 121 0.97 -7.91 3.06
C ALA A 121 0.60 -6.45 2.81
N THR A 122 0.96 -5.90 1.65
CA THR A 122 0.62 -4.52 1.27
C THR A 122 -0.90 -4.32 1.22
N ALA A 123 -1.63 -5.28 0.65
CA ALA A 123 -3.09 -5.26 0.61
C ALA A 123 -3.73 -5.28 2.00
N ILE A 124 -3.24 -6.14 2.91
CA ILE A 124 -3.70 -6.18 4.32
C ILE A 124 -3.39 -4.86 5.02
N MET A 125 -2.18 -4.33 4.82
CA MET A 125 -1.77 -3.08 5.47
C MET A 125 -2.63 -1.91 5.01
N ALA A 126 -2.89 -1.81 3.70
CA ALA A 126 -3.82 -0.84 3.15
C ALA A 126 -5.23 -1.00 3.74
N ALA A 127 -5.72 -2.24 3.87
CA ALA A 127 -7.05 -2.50 4.44
C ALA A 127 -7.13 -2.13 5.92
N LEU A 128 -6.07 -2.35 6.69
CA LEU A 128 -5.98 -1.95 8.10
C LEU A 128 -5.99 -0.42 8.28
N LEU A 129 -5.63 0.34 7.25
CA LEU A 129 -5.77 1.79 7.27
C LEU A 129 -7.20 2.28 7.05
N LYS A 130 -8.20 1.40 6.86
CA LYS A 130 -9.62 1.78 6.72
C LYS A 130 -10.05 2.78 7.82
N GLY A 131 -10.66 3.88 7.38
CA GLY A 131 -11.11 5.00 8.21
C GLY A 131 -9.99 5.91 8.72
N SER A 132 -8.73 5.61 8.38
CA SER A 132 -7.58 6.48 8.61
C SER A 132 -7.28 7.32 7.37
N GLN A 133 -6.50 8.37 7.61
CA GLN A 133 -6.05 9.41 6.68
C GLN A 133 -7.11 10.07 5.81
N LYS A 134 -7.05 11.39 5.72
CA LYS A 134 -8.00 12.19 4.96
C LYS A 134 -7.53 12.36 3.52
N TRP A 135 -8.43 12.29 2.55
CA TRP A 135 -8.12 12.59 1.16
C TRP A 135 -7.84 14.10 1.02
N GLU A 136 -6.67 14.43 0.47
CA GLU A 136 -6.30 15.79 0.11
C GLU A 136 -5.33 15.80 -1.07
N ASN A 137 -5.41 16.85 -1.89
CA ASN A 137 -4.53 17.01 -3.03
C ASN A 137 -3.05 17.06 -2.63
N PRO A 138 -2.14 16.54 -3.49
CA PRO A 138 -0.72 16.37 -3.18
C PRO A 138 0.02 17.62 -2.67
N THR A 139 -0.30 18.81 -3.19
CA THR A 139 0.47 20.03 -2.93
C THR A 139 0.39 20.58 -1.50
N SER A 140 -0.61 20.17 -0.71
CA SER A 140 -0.85 20.71 0.64
C SER A 140 -0.99 19.64 1.72
N ASN A 141 -0.86 18.36 1.38
CA ASN A 141 -1.20 17.29 2.30
C ASN A 141 -0.07 16.93 3.27
N ASN A 142 -0.44 16.26 4.36
CA ASN A 142 0.51 15.88 5.41
C ASN A 142 1.54 14.83 4.94
N PHE A 143 1.16 13.90 4.06
CA PHE A 143 2.09 12.92 3.48
C PHE A 143 3.31 13.59 2.85
N THR A 144 3.08 14.56 1.96
CA THR A 144 4.15 15.26 1.25
C THR A 144 5.04 16.01 2.24
N SER A 145 4.45 16.78 3.17
CA SER A 145 5.21 17.50 4.20
C SER A 145 6.04 16.56 5.09
N HIS A 146 5.48 15.43 5.52
CA HIS A 146 6.14 14.45 6.40
C HIS A 146 7.41 13.88 5.79
N PHE A 147 7.33 13.38 4.55
CA PHE A 147 8.48 12.79 3.89
C PHE A 147 9.46 13.84 3.33
N TRP A 148 8.98 15.05 3.00
CA TRP A 148 9.84 16.17 2.58
C TRP A 148 10.70 16.71 3.71
N ASP A 149 10.09 16.93 4.88
CA ASP A 149 10.76 17.44 6.09
C ASP A 149 11.64 16.38 6.78
N LYS A 150 11.81 15.20 6.16
CA LYS A 150 12.60 14.08 6.65
C LYS A 150 12.20 13.60 8.05
N LYS A 151 10.91 13.71 8.40
CA LYS A 151 10.44 13.24 9.70
C LYS A 151 10.58 11.71 9.77
N PRO A 152 11.16 11.16 10.85
CA PRO A 152 11.18 9.72 11.04
C PRO A 152 9.76 9.20 11.35
N GLY A 153 9.52 7.92 11.06
CA GLY A 153 8.32 7.22 11.51
C GLY A 153 7.09 7.38 10.64
N PHE A 154 5.93 7.27 11.28
CA PHE A 154 4.62 7.09 10.63
C PHE A 154 3.81 8.38 10.62
N LEU A 155 2.90 8.51 9.64
CA LEU A 155 1.87 9.52 9.67
C LEU A 155 0.90 9.29 10.81
N GLN A 156 0.34 10.37 11.34
CA GLN A 156 -0.79 10.29 12.26
C GLN A 156 -2.02 9.75 11.52
N TYR A 157 -2.92 9.08 12.25
CA TYR A 157 -4.13 8.50 11.63
C TYR A 157 -5.11 9.54 11.07
N THR A 158 -4.94 10.81 11.46
CA THR A 158 -5.74 11.95 11.01
C THR A 158 -5.08 12.76 9.90
N ASP A 159 -3.81 12.48 9.59
CA ASP A 159 -3.06 13.18 8.53
C ASP A 159 -3.70 12.99 7.16
N SER A 160 -3.48 13.93 6.26
CA SER A 160 -3.97 13.86 4.89
C SER A 160 -2.98 13.26 3.91
N MET A 161 -3.51 12.58 2.89
CA MET A 161 -2.77 12.05 1.74
C MET A 161 -3.72 11.89 0.53
N ASN A 162 -3.20 11.63 -0.67
CA ASN A 162 -4.01 11.29 -1.84
C ASN A 162 -4.01 9.78 -2.13
N CYS A 163 -4.78 9.36 -3.13
CA CYS A 163 -4.92 7.96 -3.51
C CYS A 163 -3.60 7.27 -3.91
N TRP A 164 -2.70 7.98 -4.59
CA TRP A 164 -1.39 7.46 -4.99
C TRP A 164 -0.46 7.28 -3.80
N GLU A 165 -0.46 8.24 -2.89
CA GLU A 165 0.33 8.22 -1.66
C GLU A 165 -0.11 7.12 -0.71
N MET A 166 -1.41 6.78 -0.67
CA MET A 166 -1.90 5.62 0.09
C MET A 166 -1.22 4.32 -0.35
N ILE A 167 -1.00 4.13 -1.65
CA ILE A 167 -0.31 2.94 -2.18
C ILE A 167 1.13 2.86 -1.65
N ILE A 168 1.82 3.99 -1.72
CA ILE A 168 3.22 4.14 -1.31
C ILE A 168 3.34 3.96 0.20
N TYR A 169 2.42 4.56 0.95
CA TYR A 169 2.40 4.48 2.41
C TYR A 169 2.15 3.05 2.89
N ALA A 170 1.23 2.31 2.27
CA ALA A 170 0.99 0.90 2.60
C ALA A 170 2.25 0.04 2.35
N ALA A 171 2.97 0.27 1.26
CA ALA A 171 4.24 -0.42 0.98
C ALA A 171 5.36 -0.03 1.97
N PHE A 172 5.42 1.25 2.37
CA PHE A 172 6.33 1.74 3.40
C PHE A 172 6.07 1.09 4.76
N LEU A 173 4.81 0.96 5.17
CA LEU A 173 4.43 0.27 6.42
C LEU A 173 4.80 -1.21 6.43
N CYS A 174 4.91 -1.84 5.25
CA CYS A 174 5.40 -3.20 5.09
C CYS A 174 6.93 -3.30 5.00
N GLY A 175 7.68 -2.20 5.11
CA GLY A 175 9.13 -2.18 4.92
C GLY A 175 9.58 -2.51 3.50
N GLN A 176 8.66 -2.49 2.53
CA GLN A 176 8.98 -2.72 1.11
C GLN A 176 9.54 -1.46 0.44
N LEU A 177 9.28 -0.30 1.06
CA LEU A 177 9.85 0.99 0.73
C LEU A 177 10.56 1.56 1.95
N THR A 178 11.74 2.12 1.74
CA THR A 178 12.38 3.00 2.72
C THR A 178 11.86 4.43 2.59
N ALA A 179 12.02 5.24 3.64
CA ALA A 179 11.69 6.67 3.58
C ALA A 179 12.46 7.40 2.47
N ASP A 180 13.71 7.00 2.17
CA ASP A 180 14.48 7.57 1.06
C ASP A 180 13.90 7.24 -0.31
N GLN A 181 13.42 6.01 -0.51
CA GLN A 181 12.76 5.63 -1.76
C GLN A 181 11.46 6.41 -1.97
N VAL A 182 10.68 6.61 -0.89
CA VAL A 182 9.50 7.49 -0.92
C VAL A 182 9.90 8.92 -1.31
N ARG A 183 10.97 9.46 -0.72
CA ARG A 183 11.49 10.79 -1.07
C ARG A 183 11.94 10.90 -2.53
N ILE A 184 12.65 9.89 -3.04
CA ILE A 184 13.08 9.83 -4.45
C ILE A 184 11.86 9.82 -5.37
N PHE A 185 10.85 9.03 -5.03
CA PHE A 185 9.59 9.01 -5.77
C PHE A 185 8.97 10.41 -5.83
N MET A 186 8.75 11.05 -4.68
CA MET A 186 8.11 12.37 -4.63
C MET A 186 8.87 13.43 -5.44
N LYS A 187 10.22 13.41 -5.38
CA LYS A 187 11.05 14.33 -6.17
C LYS A 187 10.91 14.13 -7.68
N LYS A 188 10.75 12.88 -8.14
CA LYS A 188 10.64 12.55 -9.56
C LYS A 188 9.23 12.71 -10.11
N ALA A 189 8.21 12.43 -9.29
CA ALA A 189 6.81 12.37 -9.69
C ALA A 189 6.12 13.75 -9.92
N ASN A 190 6.90 14.84 -9.98
CA ASN A 190 6.47 16.23 -10.16
C ASN A 190 5.07 16.50 -9.57
N TYR A 191 4.99 16.48 -8.25
CA TYR A 191 3.76 16.66 -7.50
C TYR A 191 3.17 18.06 -7.74
N GLY A 192 2.21 18.18 -8.66
CA GLY A 192 1.52 19.43 -8.95
C GLY A 192 0.36 19.28 -9.94
N LEU A 193 -0.70 20.07 -9.73
CA LEU A 193 -1.79 20.18 -10.72
C LEU A 193 -1.25 20.80 -12.03
N PRO A 194 -1.73 20.38 -13.22
CA PRO A 194 -2.81 19.41 -13.44
C PRO A 194 -2.34 17.95 -13.56
N ASN A 195 -1.03 17.68 -13.53
CA ASN A 195 -0.47 16.40 -13.98
C ASN A 195 0.41 15.75 -12.90
N PHE A 196 -0.09 14.67 -12.30
CA PHE A 196 0.76 13.77 -11.52
C PHE A 196 1.64 12.95 -12.46
N SER A 197 2.93 13.28 -12.60
CA SER A 197 3.83 12.54 -13.51
C SER A 197 4.29 11.18 -12.94
N GLY A 198 3.98 10.90 -11.67
CA GLY A 198 4.34 9.66 -10.98
C GLY A 198 3.62 8.40 -11.49
N MET A 199 2.60 8.51 -12.34
CA MET A 199 1.80 7.37 -12.79
C MET A 199 2.64 6.25 -13.42
N ALA A 200 3.53 6.60 -14.37
CA ALA A 200 4.42 5.62 -15.00
C ALA A 200 5.37 4.95 -13.99
N MET A 201 5.84 5.72 -12.99
CA MET A 201 6.65 5.18 -11.90
C MET A 201 5.87 4.22 -10.99
N MET A 202 4.55 4.34 -10.95
CA MET A 202 3.60 3.42 -10.30
C MET A 202 3.17 2.26 -11.22
N GLY A 203 3.82 2.12 -12.39
CA GLY A 203 3.58 1.02 -13.32
C GLY A 203 2.37 1.21 -14.23
N TYR A 204 1.79 2.41 -14.26
CA TYR A 204 0.73 2.72 -15.22
C TYR A 204 1.30 2.79 -16.65
N GLN A 205 0.59 2.15 -17.57
CA GLN A 205 0.77 2.29 -19.02
C GLN A 205 -0.59 2.13 -19.71
N GLU A 206 -0.82 2.85 -20.80
CA GLU A 206 -2.10 2.79 -21.51
C GLU A 206 -2.43 1.39 -22.05
N SER A 207 -1.41 0.56 -22.25
CA SER A 207 -1.51 -0.83 -22.71
C SER A 207 -1.87 -1.84 -21.62
N LEU A 208 -2.07 -1.42 -20.37
CA LEU A 208 -2.50 -2.32 -19.30
C LEU A 208 -3.86 -2.97 -19.64
N PRO A 209 -4.04 -4.26 -19.32
CA PRO A 209 -5.27 -4.96 -19.59
C PRO A 209 -6.43 -4.34 -18.81
N PHE A 210 -7.57 -4.20 -19.48
CA PHE A 210 -8.81 -3.78 -18.83
C PHE A 210 -9.43 -4.95 -18.08
N TYR A 211 -9.82 -4.74 -16.83
CA TYR A 211 -10.67 -5.65 -16.06
C TYR A 211 -12.16 -5.41 -16.38
N VAL A 212 -12.55 -4.15 -16.47
CA VAL A 212 -13.86 -3.70 -16.94
C VAL A 212 -13.66 -2.52 -17.87
N THR A 213 -14.46 -2.47 -18.93
CA THR A 213 -14.52 -1.34 -19.85
C THR A 213 -15.90 -0.70 -19.76
N LEU A 214 -15.93 0.64 -19.81
CA LEU A 214 -17.17 1.38 -20.05
C LEU A 214 -17.78 0.90 -21.37
N SER A 215 -19.11 0.89 -21.46
CA SER A 215 -19.91 0.37 -22.59
C SER A 215 -19.50 0.92 -23.97
N ASN A 216 -18.79 2.05 -24.00
CA ASN A 216 -18.34 2.75 -25.22
C ASN A 216 -16.85 2.58 -25.52
N SER A 217 -16.09 1.83 -24.70
CA SER A 217 -14.68 1.56 -24.95
C SER A 217 -14.53 0.43 -25.96
N LYS A 218 -13.71 0.66 -27.00
CA LYS A 218 -13.40 -0.33 -28.05
C LYS A 218 -12.52 -1.48 -27.56
N GLN A 219 -12.07 -1.47 -26.30
CA GLN A 219 -11.18 -2.50 -25.77
C GLN A 219 -11.97 -3.60 -25.03
N PRO A 220 -11.61 -4.88 -25.23
CA PRO A 220 -12.27 -5.99 -24.54
C PRO A 220 -11.86 -6.05 -23.06
N ALA A 221 -12.85 -6.25 -22.19
CA ALA A 221 -12.61 -6.54 -20.77
C ALA A 221 -12.03 -7.95 -20.60
N THR A 222 -11.02 -8.08 -19.74
CA THR A 222 -10.40 -9.34 -19.36
C THR A 222 -10.97 -9.75 -18.01
N ILE A 223 -11.93 -10.68 -18.02
CA ILE A 223 -12.53 -11.22 -16.79
C ILE A 223 -11.56 -12.23 -16.17
N ARG A 224 -10.56 -11.74 -15.46
CA ARG A 224 -9.68 -12.56 -14.59
C ARG A 224 -9.90 -12.18 -13.14
N PRO A 225 -9.87 -13.14 -12.20
CA PRO A 225 -9.94 -12.82 -10.78
C PRO A 225 -8.79 -11.88 -10.39
N LEU A 226 -9.15 -10.73 -9.82
CA LEU A 226 -8.17 -9.79 -9.28
C LEU A 226 -7.39 -10.45 -8.15
N GLN A 227 -6.07 -10.38 -8.25
CA GLN A 227 -5.17 -10.86 -7.22
C GLN A 227 -4.96 -9.78 -6.16
N PRO A 228 -4.84 -10.15 -4.88
CA PRO A 228 -4.43 -9.23 -3.82
C PRO A 228 -3.19 -8.42 -4.18
N GLY A 229 -3.23 -7.12 -3.87
CA GLY A 229 -2.11 -6.20 -4.05
C GLY A 229 -1.98 -5.63 -5.47
N GLN A 230 -2.73 -6.13 -6.46
CA GLN A 230 -2.75 -5.52 -7.79
C GLN A 230 -3.27 -4.08 -7.72
N LEU A 231 -2.65 -3.20 -8.51
CA LEU A 231 -3.09 -1.82 -8.64
C LEU A 231 -4.25 -1.74 -9.63
N LEU A 232 -5.29 -1.01 -9.24
CA LEU A 232 -6.48 -0.77 -10.07
C LEU A 232 -6.49 0.70 -10.46
N PHE A 233 -6.38 0.97 -11.76
CA PHE A 233 -6.37 2.32 -12.31
C PHE A 233 -7.74 2.63 -12.89
N TYR A 234 -8.47 3.55 -12.25
CA TYR A 234 -9.82 3.94 -12.64
C TYR A 234 -9.74 5.13 -13.60
N ARG A 235 -10.50 5.02 -14.69
CA ARG A 235 -10.58 6.04 -15.75
C ARG A 235 -12.04 6.45 -15.93
N THR A 236 -12.32 7.70 -15.55
CA THR A 236 -13.63 8.33 -15.74
C THR A 236 -13.85 8.81 -17.17
N SER A 237 -12.76 8.96 -17.93
CA SER A 237 -12.79 9.40 -19.33
C SER A 237 -11.76 8.69 -20.21
N ASP A 238 -11.90 8.89 -21.51
CA ASP A 238 -10.99 8.44 -22.55
C ASP A 238 -9.67 9.24 -22.58
N ARG A 239 -9.47 10.23 -21.70
CA ARG A 239 -8.34 11.18 -21.65
C ARG A 239 -6.95 10.59 -21.31
N GLY A 240 -6.70 9.32 -21.64
CA GLY A 240 -5.41 8.65 -21.50
C GLY A 240 -5.07 8.26 -20.07
N ASN A 241 -5.15 9.18 -19.11
CA ASN A 241 -4.67 8.97 -17.74
C ASN A 241 -5.76 8.51 -16.76
N PRO A 242 -5.41 7.72 -15.73
CA PRO A 242 -6.31 7.38 -14.64
C PRO A 242 -6.52 8.55 -13.69
N ASP A 243 -7.77 8.75 -13.28
CA ASP A 243 -8.17 9.75 -12.30
C ASP A 243 -7.93 9.26 -10.86
N HIS A 244 -7.94 7.93 -10.67
CA HIS A 244 -7.86 7.32 -9.36
C HIS A 244 -7.13 5.98 -9.37
N VAL A 245 -6.55 5.62 -8.23
CA VAL A 245 -5.86 4.34 -8.03
C VAL A 245 -6.31 3.68 -6.72
N ALA A 246 -6.44 2.34 -6.75
CA ALA A 246 -6.77 1.53 -5.57
C ALA A 246 -5.92 0.26 -5.52
N ILE A 247 -5.94 -0.43 -4.37
CA ILE A 247 -5.30 -1.75 -4.19
C ILE A 247 -6.38 -2.83 -4.15
N ALA A 248 -6.29 -3.83 -5.02
CA ALA A 248 -7.17 -4.99 -4.99
C ALA A 248 -6.95 -5.82 -3.71
N LEU A 249 -8.04 -6.24 -3.07
CA LEU A 249 -8.05 -7.21 -1.96
C LEU A 249 -8.40 -8.63 -2.42
N GLY A 250 -8.67 -8.82 -3.71
CA GLY A 250 -9.36 -10.02 -4.21
C GLY A 250 -10.86 -9.99 -3.90
N GLY A 251 -11.59 -11.02 -4.37
CA GLY A 251 -13.02 -11.17 -4.08
C GLY A 251 -13.91 -10.00 -4.55
N GLY A 252 -13.48 -9.23 -5.55
CA GLY A 252 -14.20 -8.05 -6.04
C GLY A 252 -14.14 -6.82 -5.11
N LYS A 253 -13.22 -6.81 -4.14
CA LYS A 253 -13.01 -5.70 -3.20
C LYS A 253 -11.70 -4.98 -3.46
N ALA A 254 -11.65 -3.70 -3.09
CA ALA A 254 -10.43 -2.89 -3.14
C ALA A 254 -10.37 -1.88 -1.98
N VAL A 255 -9.16 -1.46 -1.64
CA VAL A 255 -8.91 -0.33 -0.73
C VAL A 255 -8.70 0.92 -1.57
N SER A 256 -9.48 1.96 -1.28
CA SER A 256 -9.53 3.22 -2.00
C SER A 256 -9.40 4.38 -1.03
N LEU A 257 -8.67 5.42 -1.41
CA LEU A 257 -8.71 6.72 -0.74
C LEU A 257 -9.24 7.75 -1.73
N TRP A 258 -10.54 7.99 -1.68
CA TRP A 258 -11.24 8.98 -2.49
C TRP A 258 -12.59 9.26 -1.84
N ASN A 259 -13.22 10.40 -2.12
CA ASN A 259 -14.57 10.66 -1.61
C ASN A 259 -15.61 9.73 -2.24
N GLN A 260 -15.41 9.27 -3.47
CA GLN A 260 -16.27 8.29 -4.12
C GLN A 260 -15.91 6.85 -3.74
N PRO A 261 -16.88 5.91 -3.71
CA PRO A 261 -18.30 6.08 -4.05
C PRO A 261 -19.19 6.48 -2.86
N ASN A 262 -18.68 6.40 -1.63
CA ASN A 262 -19.53 6.47 -0.42
C ASN A 262 -19.62 7.88 0.20
N ASN A 263 -19.11 8.92 -0.46
CA ASN A 263 -18.92 10.26 0.09
C ASN A 263 -18.11 10.28 1.40
N ILE A 264 -17.07 9.45 1.47
CA ILE A 264 -16.16 9.33 2.62
C ILE A 264 -14.78 9.78 2.18
N ASP A 265 -14.29 10.91 2.70
CA ASP A 265 -12.98 11.48 2.40
C ASP A 265 -11.82 10.78 3.13
N ARG A 266 -11.93 9.46 3.34
CA ARG A 266 -10.96 8.65 4.10
C ARG A 266 -10.72 7.32 3.42
N ILE A 267 -9.68 6.60 3.85
CA ILE A 267 -9.40 5.26 3.32
C ILE A 267 -10.62 4.37 3.58
N GLN A 268 -11.11 3.72 2.54
CA GLN A 268 -12.33 2.93 2.57
C GLN A 268 -12.17 1.66 1.75
N ILE A 269 -12.96 0.65 2.11
CA ILE A 269 -13.05 -0.59 1.34
C ILE A 269 -14.28 -0.49 0.44
N ILE A 270 -14.09 -0.69 -0.86
CA ILE A 270 -15.12 -0.55 -1.88
C ILE A 270 -15.32 -1.85 -2.65
N ASN A 271 -16.48 -2.01 -3.28
CA ASN A 271 -16.58 -2.94 -4.40
C ASN A 271 -15.80 -2.35 -5.58
N VAL A 272 -15.03 -3.16 -6.28
CA VAL A 272 -14.22 -2.71 -7.44
C VAL A 272 -15.08 -2.02 -8.50
N LEU A 273 -16.33 -2.46 -8.68
CA LEU A 273 -17.25 -1.90 -9.68
C LEU A 273 -18.04 -0.68 -9.20
N ALA A 274 -17.83 -0.21 -7.98
CA ALA A 274 -18.67 0.84 -7.40
C ALA A 274 -18.47 2.23 -8.01
N LEU A 275 -17.30 2.49 -8.62
CA LEU A 275 -16.98 3.78 -9.24
C LEU A 275 -17.54 3.92 -10.67
N GLN A 276 -18.10 2.86 -11.25
CA GLN A 276 -18.65 2.83 -12.62
C GLN A 276 -17.67 3.25 -13.74
N ASP A 277 -16.37 3.23 -13.46
CA ASP A 277 -15.30 3.61 -14.40
C ASP A 277 -14.77 2.43 -15.20
N SER A 278 -13.97 2.72 -16.24
CA SER A 278 -13.10 1.70 -16.83
C SER A 278 -11.93 1.42 -15.89
N ILE A 279 -11.54 0.15 -15.77
CA ILE A 279 -10.53 -0.29 -14.80
C ILE A 279 -9.40 -0.99 -15.55
N GLN A 280 -8.20 -0.41 -15.50
CA GLN A 280 -6.99 -1.08 -15.96
C GLN A 280 -6.28 -1.72 -14.77
N VAL A 281 -5.72 -2.92 -14.98
CA VAL A 281 -5.07 -3.69 -13.91
C VAL A 281 -3.57 -3.65 -14.08
N GLY A 282 -2.89 -3.08 -13.09
CA GLY A 282 -1.45 -3.05 -12.96
C GLY A 282 -0.87 -4.23 -12.23
N GLN A 283 0.45 -4.27 -12.23
CA GLN A 283 1.21 -5.12 -11.31
C GLN A 283 1.12 -4.57 -9.88
N PRO A 284 1.30 -5.41 -8.85
CA PRO A 284 1.48 -4.92 -7.50
C PRO A 284 2.66 -3.94 -7.38
N ILE A 285 2.57 -2.99 -6.46
CA ILE A 285 3.63 -1.99 -6.26
C ILE A 285 4.99 -2.63 -6.00
N THR A 286 5.03 -3.79 -5.34
CA THR A 286 6.24 -4.59 -5.10
C THR A 286 6.97 -5.00 -6.37
N GLU A 287 6.24 -5.33 -7.44
CA GLU A 287 6.82 -5.69 -8.73
C GLU A 287 7.20 -4.45 -9.53
N VAL A 288 6.36 -3.41 -9.48
CA VAL A 288 6.67 -2.10 -10.08
C VAL A 288 8.02 -1.56 -9.57
N MET A 289 8.26 -1.67 -8.26
CA MET A 289 9.50 -1.21 -7.62
C MET A 289 10.74 -2.03 -8.00
N LYS A 290 10.59 -3.31 -8.37
CA LYS A 290 11.72 -4.12 -8.87
C LYS A 290 12.13 -3.68 -10.27
N GLY A 291 11.16 -3.31 -11.10
CA GLY A 291 11.38 -2.87 -12.47
C GLY A 291 11.82 -1.40 -12.58
N ASN A 292 11.39 -0.55 -11.66
CA ASN A 292 11.69 0.88 -11.69
C ASN A 292 12.91 1.23 -10.82
N GLN A 293 13.80 2.08 -11.34
CA GLN A 293 14.96 2.62 -10.62
C GLN A 293 14.53 3.64 -9.55
N TRP A 294 13.86 3.16 -8.50
CA TRP A 294 13.69 3.87 -7.23
C TRP A 294 14.96 3.66 -6.37
N LYS A 295 16.12 3.61 -7.03
CA LYS A 295 17.46 3.42 -6.48
C LYS A 295 18.31 4.59 -6.93
#